data_AF-A0A968HA16-F1
#
_entry.id   AF-A0A968HA16-F1
#
_cell.length_a   1.000
_cell.length_b   1.000
_cell.length_c   1.000
_cell.angle_alpha   90.00
_cell.angle_beta   90.00
_cell.angle_gamma   90.00
#
_symmetry.space_group_name_H-M   'P 1'
#
loop_
_entity.id
_entity.type
_entity.pdbx_description
1 polymer ?
#
loop_
_entity_poly.entity_id
_entity_poly.type
_entity_poly.pdbx_seq_one_letter_code
_entity_poly.pdbx_strand_id
1 'polypeptide(L)'
;MKKRPADVSKNLLKILRDWQKLEDETIKHSEATIRKTKNRLVKMTMEMIKNDSQKHRAMQQMLIDSITKEPFVLTPDDLASLSDGLNKHLAAEAKSLELADEALQNSELFVTRYILSYLIADEQKHHALLSKLNELKRATVFVT
;
A
#
# COMPACT_ATOMS: atom_id res chain seq x y z
N MET A 1 -1.78 34.31 -2.07
CA MET A 1 -1.97 34.08 -3.53
C MET A 1 -2.09 32.59 -3.80
N LYS A 2 -3.12 32.16 -4.55
CA LYS A 2 -3.32 30.76 -4.97
C LYS A 2 -2.28 30.44 -6.05
N LYS A 3 -1.49 29.36 -5.90
CA LYS A 3 -0.46 28.98 -6.89
C LYS A 3 -1.11 28.60 -8.22
N ARG A 4 -0.46 28.92 -9.35
CA ARG A 4 -0.94 28.52 -10.69
C ARG A 4 -0.85 26.99 -10.83
N PRO A 5 -1.77 26.34 -11.57
CA PRO A 5 -1.78 24.88 -11.74
C PRO A 5 -0.43 24.29 -12.21
N ALA A 6 0.24 24.95 -13.17
CA ALA A 6 1.55 24.52 -13.64
C ALA A 6 2.66 24.58 -12.56
N ASP A 7 2.59 25.54 -11.65
CA ASP A 7 3.53 25.68 -10.53
C ASP A 7 3.26 24.64 -9.43
N VAL A 8 1.99 24.22 -9.27
CA VAL A 8 1.59 23.12 -8.38
C VAL A 8 2.14 21.78 -8.91
N SER A 9 1.97 21.50 -10.20
CA SER A 9 2.48 20.26 -10.81
C SER A 9 4.01 20.14 -10.73
N LYS A 10 4.76 21.24 -10.92
CA LYS A 10 6.23 21.24 -10.79
C LYS A 10 6.70 20.95 -9.36
N ASN A 11 6.06 21.57 -8.37
CA ASN A 11 6.43 21.36 -6.97
C ASN A 11 6.09 19.94 -6.50
N LEU A 12 4.92 19.43 -6.89
CA LEU A 12 4.53 18.04 -6.60
C LEU A 12 5.51 17.04 -7.21
N LEU A 13 5.90 17.22 -8.47
CA LEU A 13 6.90 16.36 -9.12
C LEU A 13 8.25 16.37 -8.40
N LYS A 14 8.70 17.53 -7.92
CA LYS A 14 9.93 17.61 -7.13
C LYS A 14 9.81 16.78 -5.85
N ILE A 15 8.72 16.95 -5.10
CA ILE A 15 8.47 16.23 -3.85
C ILE A 15 8.44 14.72 -4.09
N LEU A 16 7.69 14.24 -5.09
CA LEU A 16 7.60 12.81 -5.39
C LEU A 16 8.95 12.18 -5.74
N ARG A 17 9.78 12.90 -6.52
CA ARG A 17 11.13 12.43 -6.88
C ARG A 17 12.09 12.43 -5.70
N ASP A 18 12.03 13.44 -4.84
CA ASP A 18 12.86 13.48 -3.64
C ASP A 18 12.44 12.38 -2.65
N TRP A 19 11.14 12.10 -2.53
CA TRP A 19 10.63 10.99 -1.74
C TRP A 19 11.06 9.62 -2.30
N GLN A 20 11.03 9.40 -3.61
CA GLN A 20 11.55 8.15 -4.20
C GLN A 20 13.01 7.87 -3.84
N LYS A 21 13.85 8.91 -3.74
CA LYS A 21 15.25 8.75 -3.31
C LYS A 21 15.33 8.24 -1.87
N LEU A 22 14.46 8.73 -0.97
CA LEU A 22 14.39 8.24 0.40
C LEU A 22 13.90 6.78 0.48
N GLU A 23 12.98 6.38 -0.41
CA GLU A 23 12.57 4.98 -0.51
C GLU A 23 13.73 4.09 -1.01
N ASP A 24 14.50 4.55 -2.01
CA ASP A 24 15.70 3.86 -2.50
C ASP A 24 16.78 3.73 -1.42
N GLU A 25 16.98 4.75 -0.59
CA GLU A 25 17.88 4.70 0.56
C GLU A 25 17.40 3.68 1.60
N THR A 26 16.11 3.68 1.92
CA THR A 26 15.49 2.74 2.87
C THR A 26 15.65 1.30 2.39
N ILE A 27 15.43 1.02 1.10
CA ILE A 27 15.67 -0.29 0.50
C ILE A 27 17.12 -0.73 0.71
N LYS A 28 18.09 0.13 0.38
CA LYS A 28 19.52 -0.17 0.56
C LYS A 28 19.90 -0.44 2.01
N HIS A 29 19.35 0.34 2.95
CA HIS A 29 19.64 0.21 4.37
C HIS A 29 19.07 -1.09 4.94
N SER A 30 17.84 -1.43 4.56
CA SER A 30 17.20 -2.70 4.92
C SER A 30 17.99 -3.89 4.38
N GLU A 31 18.41 -3.86 3.11
CA GLU A 31 19.25 -4.92 2.52
C GLU A 31 20.61 -5.07 3.20
N ALA A 32 21.26 -3.96 3.56
CA ALA A 32 22.53 -3.99 4.29
C ALA A 32 22.35 -4.63 5.68
N THR A 33 21.24 -4.37 6.35
CA THR A 33 20.91 -4.97 7.66
C THR A 33 20.59 -6.46 7.53
N ILE A 34 19.79 -6.85 6.53
CA ILE A 34 19.48 -8.25 6.20
C ILE A 34 20.76 -9.08 6.01
N ARG A 35 21.76 -8.54 5.31
CA ARG A 35 23.04 -9.24 5.07
C ARG A 35 23.89 -9.43 6.33
N LYS A 36 23.73 -8.56 7.33
CA LYS A 36 24.57 -8.56 8.55
C LYS A 36 23.96 -9.35 9.70
N THR A 37 22.64 -9.52 9.74
CA THR A 37 21.96 -10.19 10.84
C THR A 37 21.78 -11.69 10.61
N LYS A 38 21.92 -12.48 11.67
CA LYS A 38 21.48 -13.89 11.73
C LYS A 38 20.13 -14.03 12.46
N ASN A 39 19.65 -12.97 13.10
CA ASN A 39 18.39 -13.01 13.84
C ASN A 39 17.20 -13.00 12.87
N ARG A 40 16.37 -14.04 12.94
CA ARG A 40 15.23 -14.24 12.02
C ARG A 40 14.17 -13.15 12.13
N LEU A 41 13.90 -12.65 13.33
CA LEU A 41 12.93 -11.58 13.56
C LEU A 41 13.41 -10.28 12.90
N VAL A 42 14.66 -9.89 13.17
CA VAL A 42 15.26 -8.68 12.56
C VAL A 42 15.26 -8.80 11.03
N LYS A 43 15.63 -9.98 10.51
CA LYS A 43 15.64 -10.22 9.06
C LYS A 43 14.25 -10.04 8.44
N MET A 44 13.23 -10.66 9.03
CA MET A 44 11.84 -10.54 8.58
C MET A 44 11.35 -9.09 8.64
N THR A 45 11.60 -8.36 9.74
CA THR A 45 11.21 -6.94 9.86
C THR A 45 11.84 -6.09 8.76
N MET A 46 13.13 -6.29 8.48
CA MET A 46 13.80 -5.54 7.41
C MET A 46 13.30 -5.92 6.01
N GLU A 47 12.92 -7.18 5.80
CA GLU A 47 12.28 -7.62 4.55
C GLU A 47 10.91 -6.94 4.36
N MET A 48 10.09 -6.85 5.41
CA MET A 48 8.81 -6.13 5.37
C MET A 48 9.00 -4.66 4.99
N ILE A 49 9.89 -3.95 5.70
CA ILE A 49 10.17 -2.53 5.43
C ILE A 49 10.69 -2.32 4.00
N LYS A 50 11.60 -3.19 3.53
CA LYS A 50 12.10 -3.15 2.16
C LYS A 50 10.96 -3.28 1.14
N ASN A 51 10.08 -4.25 1.34
CA ASN A 51 8.96 -4.51 0.43
C ASN A 51 7.97 -3.34 0.43
N ASP A 52 7.73 -2.73 1.59
CA ASP A 52 6.90 -1.53 1.69
C ASP A 52 7.50 -0.34 0.96
N SER A 53 8.80 -0.07 1.12
CA SER A 53 9.48 0.99 0.37
C SER A 53 9.46 0.74 -1.14
N GLN A 54 9.61 -0.51 -1.58
CA GLN A 54 9.47 -0.86 -3.00
C GLN A 54 8.07 -0.55 -3.53
N LYS A 55 7.03 -0.92 -2.78
CA LYS A 55 5.63 -0.58 -3.08
C LYS A 55 5.41 0.93 -3.13
N HIS A 56 5.88 1.68 -2.13
CA HIS A 56 5.73 3.14 -2.08
C HIS A 56 6.41 3.82 -3.27
N ARG A 57 7.63 3.41 -3.60
CA ARG A 57 8.36 3.91 -4.76
C ARG A 57 7.59 3.67 -6.07
N ALA A 58 6.98 2.49 -6.23
CA ALA A 58 6.15 2.17 -7.39
C ALA A 58 4.89 3.04 -7.46
N MET A 59 4.20 3.25 -6.33
CA MET A 59 3.05 4.17 -6.26
C MET A 59 3.45 5.61 -6.61
N GLN A 60 4.58 6.09 -6.08
CA GLN A 60 5.10 7.42 -6.40
C GLN A 60 5.47 7.54 -7.89
N GLN A 61 6.03 6.50 -8.49
CA GLN A 61 6.33 6.48 -9.92
C GLN A 61 5.06 6.60 -10.75
N MET A 62 4.02 5.85 -10.38
CA MET A 62 2.72 5.91 -11.03
C MET A 62 2.13 7.32 -10.99
N LEU A 63 2.25 8.05 -9.87
CA LEU A 63 1.84 9.45 -9.77
C LEU A 63 2.68 10.40 -10.62
N ILE A 64 3.99 10.17 -10.72
CA ILE A 64 4.87 10.97 -11.59
C ILE A 64 4.49 10.75 -13.06
N ASP A 65 4.27 9.50 -13.45
CA ASP A 65 3.88 9.14 -14.80
C ASP A 65 2.51 9.72 -15.14
N SER A 66 1.58 9.79 -14.18
CA SER A 66 0.27 10.38 -14.43
C SER A 66 0.28 11.88 -14.73
N ILE A 67 1.30 12.58 -14.26
CA ILE A 67 1.51 14.02 -14.49
C ILE A 67 2.35 14.27 -15.75
N THR A 68 3.26 13.36 -16.08
CA THR A 68 4.30 13.61 -17.10
C THR A 68 4.11 12.86 -18.40
N LYS A 69 3.31 11.78 -18.41
CA LYS A 69 3.09 10.91 -19.57
C LYS A 69 1.62 10.85 -19.95
N GLU A 70 0.78 10.24 -19.10
CA GLU A 70 -0.63 10.00 -19.39
C GLU A 70 -1.48 10.04 -18.11
N PRO A 71 -2.63 10.72 -18.09
CA PRO A 71 -3.45 10.78 -16.88
C PRO A 71 -4.03 9.40 -16.52
N PHE A 72 -4.43 9.22 -15.25
CA PHE A 72 -5.20 8.06 -14.87
C PHE A 72 -6.54 8.01 -15.62
N VAL A 73 -6.77 6.91 -16.33
CA VAL A 73 -8.04 6.60 -16.99
C VAL A 73 -8.56 5.30 -16.39
N LEU A 74 -9.82 5.30 -15.97
CA LEU A 74 -10.52 4.12 -15.47
C LEU A 74 -11.75 3.91 -16.35
N THR A 75 -11.78 2.83 -17.12
CA THR A 75 -12.87 2.55 -18.05
C THR A 75 -13.99 1.74 -17.37
N PRO A 76 -15.21 1.74 -17.93
CA PRO A 76 -16.27 0.84 -17.47
C PRO A 76 -15.88 -0.64 -17.48
N ASP A 77 -15.08 -1.09 -18.46
CA ASP A 77 -14.61 -2.48 -18.56
C ASP A 77 -13.59 -2.83 -17.46
N ASP A 78 -12.73 -1.89 -17.08
CA ASP A 78 -11.85 -2.04 -15.92
C ASP A 78 -12.68 -2.22 -14.64
N LEU A 79 -13.72 -1.40 -14.47
CA LEU A 79 -14.64 -1.48 -13.33
C LEU A 79 -15.47 -2.77 -13.29
N ALA A 80 -15.90 -3.25 -14.46
CA ALA A 80 -16.63 -4.50 -14.59
C ALA A 80 -15.74 -5.68 -14.17
N SER A 81 -14.51 -5.72 -14.70
CA SER A 81 -13.51 -6.77 -14.40
C SER A 81 -13.11 -6.81 -12.93
N LEU A 82 -13.10 -5.65 -12.25
CA LEU A 82 -12.82 -5.55 -10.82
C LEU A 82 -13.90 -6.18 -9.95
N SER A 83 -15.15 -6.30 -10.41
CA SER A 83 -16.31 -6.60 -9.56
C SER A 83 -16.27 -7.97 -8.90
N ASP A 84 -15.98 -9.02 -9.66
CA ASP A 84 -16.03 -10.40 -9.15
C ASP A 84 -14.82 -10.70 -8.26
N GLY A 85 -13.66 -10.12 -8.58
CA GLY A 85 -12.46 -10.22 -7.75
C GLY A 85 -12.62 -9.46 -6.43
N LEU A 86 -13.16 -8.24 -6.47
CA LEU A 86 -13.23 -7.35 -5.31
C LEU A 86 -14.10 -7.91 -4.18
N ASN A 87 -15.27 -8.48 -4.51
CA ASN A 87 -16.15 -9.10 -3.53
C ASN A 87 -15.49 -10.32 -2.85
N LYS A 88 -14.79 -11.16 -3.64
CA LYS A 88 -14.05 -12.31 -3.11
C LYS A 88 -12.92 -11.87 -2.19
N HIS A 89 -12.17 -10.83 -2.57
CA HIS A 89 -11.12 -10.28 -1.73
C HIS A 89 -11.68 -9.69 -0.43
N LEU A 90 -12.74 -8.86 -0.47
CA LEU A 90 -13.34 -8.31 0.75
C LEU A 90 -13.78 -9.40 1.74
N ALA A 91 -14.34 -10.51 1.24
CA ALA A 91 -14.69 -11.66 2.08
C ALA A 91 -13.45 -12.36 2.66
N ALA A 92 -12.39 -12.51 1.86
CA ALA A 92 -11.12 -13.08 2.33
C ALA A 92 -10.49 -12.20 3.42
N GLU A 93 -10.41 -10.88 3.21
CA GLU A 93 -9.86 -9.93 4.20
C GLU A 93 -10.65 -9.95 5.53
N ALA A 94 -11.98 -10.01 5.46
CA ALA A 94 -12.81 -10.14 6.66
C ALA A 94 -12.49 -11.42 7.45
N LYS A 95 -12.34 -12.55 6.73
CA LYS A 95 -11.94 -13.82 7.36
C LYS A 95 -10.53 -13.77 7.94
N SER A 96 -9.58 -13.12 7.25
CA SER A 96 -8.22 -12.92 7.75
C SER A 96 -8.21 -12.12 9.05
N LEU A 97 -9.02 -11.07 9.15
CA LEU A 97 -9.16 -10.26 10.38
C LEU A 97 -9.72 -11.07 11.55
N GLU A 98 -10.75 -11.89 11.33
CA GLU A 98 -11.28 -12.80 12.36
C GLU A 98 -10.21 -13.75 12.88
N LEU A 99 -9.47 -14.40 11.97
CA LEU A 99 -8.39 -15.33 12.32
C LEU A 99 -7.24 -14.62 13.05
N ALA A 100 -6.91 -13.40 12.63
CA ALA A 100 -5.83 -12.62 13.24
C ALA A 100 -6.19 -12.14 14.65
N ASP A 101 -7.45 -11.74 14.90
CA ASP A 101 -7.92 -11.41 16.24
C ASP A 101 -7.95 -12.66 17.14
N GLU A 102 -8.48 -13.78 16.66
CA GLU A 102 -8.46 -15.05 17.39
C GLU A 102 -7.02 -15.47 17.75
N ALA A 103 -6.08 -15.37 16.79
CA ALA A 103 -4.67 -15.65 17.04
C ALA A 103 -4.06 -14.71 18.09
N LEU A 104 -4.46 -13.43 18.10
CA LEU A 104 -3.99 -12.46 19.09
C LEU A 104 -4.53 -12.77 20.49
N GLN A 105 -5.81 -13.13 20.63
CA GLN A 105 -6.40 -13.49 21.92
C GLN A 105 -5.77 -14.77 22.50
N ASN A 106 -5.39 -15.72 21.64
CA ASN A 106 -4.75 -16.97 22.04
C ASN A 106 -3.21 -16.88 22.17
N SER A 107 -2.63 -15.68 22.13
CA SER A 107 -1.19 -15.48 22.22
C SER A 107 -0.78 -14.70 23.46
N GLU A 108 0.10 -15.26 24.28
CA GLU A 108 0.65 -14.61 25.49
C GLU A 108 2.04 -14.00 25.25
N LEU A 109 2.82 -14.54 24.31
CA LEU A 109 4.19 -14.11 24.07
C LEU A 109 4.25 -12.74 23.40
N PHE A 110 4.98 -11.81 24.02
CA PHE A 110 5.13 -10.43 23.52
C PHE A 110 5.54 -10.37 22.04
N VAL A 111 6.55 -11.13 21.63
CA VAL A 111 7.05 -11.12 20.25
C VAL A 111 5.99 -11.60 19.26
N THR A 112 5.21 -12.62 19.61
CA THR A 112 4.13 -13.14 18.76
C THR A 112 3.02 -12.10 18.62
N ARG A 113 2.57 -11.52 19.73
CA ARG A 113 1.57 -10.45 19.74
C ARG A 113 2.02 -9.23 18.94
N TYR A 114 3.31 -8.87 19.05
CA TYR A 114 3.93 -7.80 18.27
C TYR A 114 3.80 -8.08 16.77
N ILE A 115 4.17 -9.27 16.29
CA ILE A 115 4.06 -9.63 14.87
C ILE A 115 2.59 -9.65 14.40
N LEU A 116 1.70 -10.25 15.19
CA LEU A 116 0.27 -10.29 14.90
C LEU A 116 -0.34 -8.90 14.75
N SER A 117 0.11 -7.91 15.55
CA SER A 117 -0.36 -6.54 15.43
C SER A 117 -0.03 -5.89 14.08
N TYR A 118 1.10 -6.23 13.45
CA TYR A 118 1.42 -5.75 12.10
C TYR A 118 0.57 -6.43 11.02
N LEU A 119 0.35 -7.74 11.15
CA LEU A 119 -0.53 -8.46 10.21
C LEU A 119 -1.94 -7.89 10.24
N ILE A 120 -2.51 -7.67 11.43
CA ILE A 120 -3.83 -7.05 11.59
C ILE A 120 -3.88 -5.67 10.93
N ALA A 121 -2.85 -4.85 11.13
CA ALA A 121 -2.78 -3.52 10.53
C ALA A 121 -2.73 -3.57 8.99
N ASP A 122 -2.03 -4.56 8.41
CA ASP A 122 -1.98 -4.76 6.97
C ASP A 122 -3.33 -5.21 6.40
N GLU A 123 -4.03 -6.17 7.03
CA GLU A 123 -5.35 -6.59 6.55
C GLU A 123 -6.41 -5.48 6.68
N GLN A 124 -6.33 -4.67 7.75
CA GLN A 124 -7.17 -3.47 7.88
C GLN A 124 -6.90 -2.47 6.74
N LYS A 125 -5.63 -2.28 6.38
CA LYS A 125 -5.24 -1.42 5.27
C LYS A 125 -5.72 -1.96 3.93
N HIS A 126 -5.61 -3.27 3.68
CA HIS A 126 -6.13 -3.92 2.47
C HIS A 126 -7.63 -3.75 2.35
N HIS A 127 -8.37 -4.07 3.42
CA HIS A 127 -9.82 -3.92 3.46
C HIS A 127 -10.26 -2.47 3.18
N ALA A 128 -9.59 -1.48 3.78
CA ALA A 128 -9.89 -0.07 3.55
C ALA A 128 -9.58 0.37 2.10
N LEU A 129 -8.48 -0.09 1.51
CA LEU A 129 -8.13 0.23 0.13
C LEU A 129 -9.15 -0.33 -0.86
N LEU A 130 -9.52 -1.60 -0.70
CA LEU A 130 -10.49 -2.28 -1.56
C LEU A 130 -11.90 -1.70 -1.42
N SER A 131 -12.29 -1.31 -0.21
CA SER A 131 -13.57 -0.65 0.03
C SER A 131 -13.66 0.68 -0.72
N LYS A 132 -12.61 1.51 -0.68
CA LYS A 132 -12.54 2.77 -1.45
C LYS A 132 -12.59 2.52 -2.96
N LEU A 133 -11.95 1.46 -3.45
CA LEU A 133 -12.03 1.08 -4.86
C LEU A 133 -13.46 0.68 -5.26
N ASN A 134 -14.18 -0.01 -4.36
CA ASN A 134 -15.59 -0.37 -4.56
C ASN A 134 -16.50 0.87 -4.59
N GLU A 135 -16.21 1.88 -3.77
CA GLU A 135 -16.93 3.15 -3.77
C GLU A 135 -16.74 3.91 -5.08
N LEU A 136 -15.51 3.97 -5.62
CA LEU A 136 -15.22 4.57 -6.93
C LEU A 136 -16.02 3.90 -8.06
N LYS A 137 -16.10 2.56 -8.03
CA LYS A 137 -16.95 1.81 -8.95
C LYS A 137 -18.42 2.28 -8.85
N ARG A 138 -18.98 2.36 -7.65
CA ARG A 138 -20.37 2.80 -7.45
C ARG A 138 -20.60 4.21 -7.97
N ALA A 139 -19.72 5.16 -7.63
CA ALA A 139 -19.84 6.55 -8.05
C ALA A 139 -19.86 6.72 -9.57
N THR A 140 -19.08 5.91 -10.30
CA THR A 140 -19.01 5.98 -11.78
C THR A 140 -20.30 5.47 -12.44
N VAL A 141 -20.98 4.49 -11.84
CA VAL A 141 -22.26 3.95 -12.35
C VAL A 141 -23.43 4.94 -12.21
N PHE A 142 -23.35 5.91 -11.30
CA PHE A 142 -24.42 6.91 -11.08
C PHE A 142 -24.25 8.20 -11.90
N VAL A 143 -23.15 8.35 -12.65
CA VAL A 143 -22.83 9.57 -13.43
C VAL A 143 -22.93 9.34 -14.95
N THR A 144 -23.14 8.10 -15.39
CA THR A 144 -23.47 7.72 -16.78
C THR A 144 -24.94 7.38 -16.91
#